data_AF-A0A069DMM1-F1
#
_entry.id   AF-A0A069DMM1-F1
#
_cell.length_a   1.000
_cell.length_b   1.000
_cell.length_c   1.000
_cell.angle_alpha   90.00
_cell.angle_beta   90.00
_cell.angle_gamma   90.00
#
_symmetry.space_group_name_H-M   'P 1'
#
loop_
_entity.id
_entity.type
_entity.pdbx_description
1 polymer ?
#
loop_
_entity_poly.entity_id
_entity_poly.type
_entity_poly.pdbx_seq_one_letter_code
_entity_poly.pdbx_strand_id
1 'polypeptide(L)'
;MPRWFWSACPHLETACPAFLKNALHLHSTAIQQNSDELLQQQTVVAGHPLDSQYTTDVLRYVLEGYNALSWLALDSNSHDRLSCLPVHMQVLMQLYHMTSALT
;
A
#
# COMPACT_ATOMS: atom_id res chain seq x y z
N MET A 1 -8.47 -7.20 -6.44
CA MET A 1 -8.94 -5.81 -6.55
C MET A 1 -9.86 -5.70 -7.77
N PRO A 2 -10.85 -4.80 -7.79
CA PRO A 2 -11.66 -4.56 -8.99
C PRO A 2 -10.78 -4.20 -10.19
N ARG A 3 -11.17 -4.58 -11.42
CA ARG A 3 -10.35 -4.33 -12.62
C ARG A 3 -10.03 -2.86 -12.87
N TRP A 4 -10.93 -1.94 -12.52
CA TRP A 4 -10.71 -0.51 -12.68
C TRP A 4 -9.51 0.01 -11.86
N PHE A 5 -9.15 -0.67 -10.76
CA PHE A 5 -8.01 -0.32 -9.92
C PHE A 5 -6.68 -0.40 -10.69
N TRP A 6 -6.59 -1.35 -11.62
CA TRP A 6 -5.40 -1.58 -12.45
C TRP A 6 -5.44 -0.83 -13.78
N SER A 7 -6.45 0.01 -14.02
CA SER A 7 -6.60 0.72 -15.31
C SER A 7 -5.40 1.61 -15.65
N ALA A 8 -4.73 2.17 -14.64
CA ALA A 8 -3.50 2.95 -14.81
C ALA A 8 -2.24 2.08 -15.01
N CYS A 9 -2.22 0.86 -14.45
CA CYS A 9 -1.07 -0.04 -14.46
C CYS A 9 -1.52 -1.51 -14.64
N PRO A 10 -1.96 -1.92 -15.84
CA PRO A 10 -2.54 -3.25 -16.06
C PRO A 10 -1.51 -4.38 -15.91
N HIS A 11 -0.22 -4.10 -16.16
CA HIS A 11 0.88 -5.05 -15.99
C HIS A 11 1.14 -5.44 -14.51
N LEU A 12 0.60 -4.68 -13.56
CA LEU A 12 0.70 -4.98 -12.12
C LEU A 12 -0.52 -5.76 -11.60
N GLU A 13 -1.52 -6.06 -12.43
CA GLU A 13 -2.71 -6.82 -12.02
C GLU A 13 -2.37 -8.21 -11.46
N THR A 14 -1.29 -8.81 -11.95
CA THR A 14 -0.76 -10.11 -11.49
C THR A 14 0.16 -9.99 -10.27
N ALA A 15 0.63 -8.79 -9.93
CA ALA A 15 1.41 -8.55 -8.72
C ALA A 15 0.46 -8.41 -7.52
N CYS A 16 0.78 -9.04 -6.39
CA CYS A 16 -0.03 -8.88 -5.17
C CYS A 16 0.30 -7.53 -4.51
N PRO A 17 -0.62 -6.53 -4.47
CA PRO A 17 -0.33 -5.25 -3.82
C PRO A 17 -0.51 -5.41 -2.30
N ALA A 18 0.36 -6.18 -1.66
CA ALA A 18 0.26 -6.55 -0.24
C ALA A 18 0.13 -5.32 0.66
N PHE A 19 0.93 -4.29 0.41
CA PHE A 19 0.87 -3.01 1.13
C PHE A 19 -0.51 -2.36 1.07
N LEU A 20 -1.14 -2.31 -0.10
CA LEU A 20 -2.47 -1.71 -0.26
C LEU A 20 -3.58 -2.58 0.35
N LYS A 21 -3.50 -3.91 0.19
CA LYS A 21 -4.45 -4.84 0.82
C LYS A 21 -4.41 -4.70 2.34
N ASN A 22 -3.22 -4.56 2.91
CA ASN A 22 -3.02 -4.27 4.33
C ASN A 22 -3.51 -2.86 4.71
N ALA A 23 -3.20 -1.82 3.91
CA ALA A 23 -3.66 -0.45 4.17
C ALA A 23 -5.19 -0.29 4.14
N LEU A 24 -5.86 -1.11 3.34
CA LEU A 24 -7.33 -1.16 3.26
C LEU A 24 -7.95 -2.13 4.29
N HIS A 25 -7.15 -2.73 5.18
CA HIS A 25 -7.57 -3.79 6.11
C HIS A 25 -8.41 -4.90 5.44
N LEU A 26 -8.15 -5.17 4.14
CA LEU A 26 -8.81 -6.23 3.41
C LEU A 26 -8.17 -7.55 3.81
N HIS A 27 -8.72 -8.18 4.86
CA HIS A 27 -8.30 -9.49 5.33
C HIS A 27 -8.47 -10.52 4.20
N SER A 28 -7.37 -10.92 3.57
CA SER A 28 -7.37 -11.89 2.50
C SER A 28 -6.48 -13.05 2.93
N THR A 29 -7.09 -14.10 3.48
CA THR A 29 -6.43 -15.38 3.81
C THR A 29 -5.70 -15.99 2.61
N ALA A 30 -6.09 -15.63 1.38
CA ALA A 30 -5.40 -15.99 0.15
C ALA A 30 -3.97 -15.43 0.02
N ILE A 31 -3.58 -14.39 0.78
CA ILE A 31 -2.19 -13.89 0.79
C ILE A 31 -1.26 -14.91 1.47
N GLN A 32 -1.74 -15.62 2.50
CA GLN A 32 -0.97 -16.69 3.15
C GLN A 32 -0.94 -17.98 2.34
N GLN A 33 -1.89 -18.21 1.43
CA GLN A 33 -1.96 -19.45 0.64
C GLN A 33 -1.30 -19.33 -0.75
N ASN A 34 -1.26 -18.13 -1.33
CA ASN A 34 -0.59 -17.93 -2.63
C ASN A 34 0.94 -17.90 -2.50
N SER A 35 1.47 -17.59 -1.31
CA SER A 35 2.89 -17.76 -1.01
C SER A 35 3.34 -19.21 -1.19
N ASP A 36 2.53 -20.20 -0.80
CA ASP A 36 2.93 -21.62 -0.82
C ASP A 36 3.09 -22.20 -2.24
N GLU A 37 2.36 -21.72 -3.24
CA GLU A 37 2.52 -22.22 -4.62
C GLU A 37 3.66 -21.53 -5.39
N LEU A 38 4.04 -20.30 -5.02
CA LEU A 38 5.17 -19.60 -5.63
C LEU A 38 6.52 -19.93 -4.93
N LEU A 39 6.46 -20.59 -3.77
CA LEU A 39 7.60 -20.97 -2.93
C LEU A 39 8.53 -22.02 -3.55
N GLN A 40 8.15 -22.71 -4.64
CA GLN A 40 9.00 -23.77 -5.20
C GLN A 40 10.04 -23.28 -6.22
N GLN A 41 10.02 -22.01 -6.63
CA GLN A 41 10.88 -21.53 -7.72
C GLN A 41 11.84 -20.38 -7.35
N GLN A 42 11.90 -19.97 -6.09
CA GLN A 42 12.76 -18.84 -5.68
C GLN A 42 13.55 -19.14 -4.40
N THR A 43 14.31 -20.23 -4.39
CA THR A 43 15.47 -20.34 -3.52
C THR A 43 16.45 -19.19 -3.83
N VAL A 44 16.63 -18.27 -2.88
CA VAL A 44 17.67 -17.22 -2.69
C VAL A 44 17.13 -15.83 -2.30
N VAL A 45 15.83 -15.56 -2.34
CA VAL A 45 15.31 -14.20 -2.03
C VAL A 45 14.91 -14.09 -0.55
N ALA A 46 15.49 -13.09 0.14
CA ALA A 46 15.09 -12.70 1.49
C ALA A 46 13.54 -12.57 1.58
N GLY A 47 12.94 -13.14 2.62
CA GLY A 47 11.49 -13.12 2.84
C GLY A 47 10.89 -11.71 2.79
N HIS A 48 9.56 -11.60 2.63
CA HIS A 48 8.90 -10.31 2.52
C HIS A 48 9.20 -9.47 3.78
N PRO A 49 9.51 -8.16 3.69
CA PRO A 49 9.93 -7.37 4.86
C PRO A 49 8.88 -7.29 5.99
N LEU A 50 7.60 -7.50 5.67
CA LEU A 50 6.52 -7.61 6.65
C LEU A 50 6.52 -8.93 7.43
N ASP A 51 7.23 -9.96 6.95
CA ASP A 51 7.35 -11.26 7.62
C ASP A 51 8.48 -11.26 8.67
N SER A 52 9.18 -10.13 8.84
CA SER A 52 10.22 -10.01 9.87
C SER A 52 9.63 -10.15 11.27
N GLN A 53 10.32 -10.92 12.12
CA GLN A 53 10.00 -11.03 13.54
C GLN A 53 10.40 -9.76 14.33
N TYR A 54 11.20 -8.89 13.72
CA TYR A 54 11.63 -7.63 14.31
C TYR A 54 10.64 -6.52 13.93
N THR A 55 9.97 -5.95 14.94
CA THR A 55 9.04 -4.84 14.77
C THR A 55 9.68 -3.64 14.07
N THR A 56 10.96 -3.38 14.33
CA THR A 56 11.73 -2.31 13.68
C THR A 56 11.80 -2.49 12.16
N ASP A 57 11.92 -3.72 11.66
CA ASP A 57 12.03 -3.97 10.22
C ASP A 57 10.68 -3.77 9.52
N VAL A 58 9.61 -4.28 10.15
CA VAL A 58 8.24 -4.06 9.69
C VAL A 58 7.91 -2.57 9.67
N LEU A 59 8.20 -1.85 10.76
CA LEU A 59 7.97 -0.40 10.85
C LEU A 59 8.77 0.38 9.83
N ARG A 60 10.05 0.05 9.64
CA ARG A 60 10.90 0.69 8.63
C ARG A 60 10.30 0.53 7.24
N TYR A 61 9.94 -0.69 6.86
CA TYR A 61 9.33 -0.97 5.56
C TYR A 61 8.03 -0.19 5.34
N VAL A 62 7.15 -0.17 6.35
CA VAL A 62 5.89 0.58 6.29
C VAL A 62 6.16 2.08 6.15
N LEU A 63 7.02 2.65 6.99
CA LEU A 63 7.30 4.09 7.00
C LEU A 63 8.00 4.56 5.71
N GLU A 64 8.91 3.75 5.15
CA GLU A 64 9.53 4.02 3.86
C GLU A 64 8.49 4.02 2.73
N GLY A 65 7.58 3.04 2.73
CA GLY A 65 6.44 3.02 1.80
C GLY A 65 5.52 4.23 1.96
N TYR A 66 5.24 4.64 3.20
CA TYR A 66 4.43 5.83 3.48
C TYR A 66 5.12 7.10 2.97
N ASN A 67 6.41 7.25 3.25
CA ASN A 67 7.20 8.38 2.80
C ASN A 67 7.21 8.46 1.27
N ALA A 68 7.46 7.35 0.56
CA ALA A 68 7.45 7.31 -0.90
C ALA A 68 6.08 7.72 -1.48
N LEU A 69 4.98 7.19 -0.93
CA LEU A 69 3.63 7.49 -1.41
C LEU A 69 3.15 8.90 -1.03
N SER A 70 3.71 9.52 0.01
CA SER A 70 3.40 10.91 0.38
C SER A 70 3.81 11.92 -0.70
N TRP A 71 4.88 11.61 -1.44
CA TRP A 71 5.40 12.44 -2.54
C TRP A 71 4.54 12.42 -3.81
N LEU A 72 3.54 11.53 -3.90
CA LEU A 72 2.60 11.53 -5.02
C LEU A 72 1.58 12.68 -4.93
N ALA A 73 1.46 13.30 -3.76
CA ALA A 73 0.59 14.44 -3.51
C ALA A 73 1.47 15.68 -3.31
N LEU A 74 1.70 16.43 -4.39
CA LEU A 74 2.56 17.62 -4.40
C LEU A 74 1.74 18.91 -4.44
N ASP A 75 2.23 19.92 -3.74
CA ASP A 75 1.80 21.30 -3.91
C ASP A 75 2.45 21.88 -5.18
N SER A 76 1.64 22.42 -6.08
CA SER A 76 2.11 22.92 -7.37
C SER A 76 2.98 24.18 -7.25
N ASN A 77 2.91 24.90 -6.12
CA ASN A 77 3.58 26.18 -5.95
C ASN A 77 4.93 26.06 -5.22
N SER A 78 5.00 25.19 -4.20
CA SER A 78 6.23 24.91 -3.45
C SER A 78 7.01 23.70 -3.96
N HIS A 79 6.38 22.85 -4.79
CA HIS A 79 6.89 21.53 -5.17
C HIS A 79 7.20 20.61 -3.97
N ASP A 80 6.63 20.92 -2.80
CA ASP A 80 6.73 20.08 -1.61
C ASP A 80 5.50 19.17 -1.48
N ARG A 81 5.60 18.14 -0.66
CA ARG A 81 4.48 17.24 -0.36
C ARG A 81 3.37 17.98 0.38
N LEU A 82 2.12 17.65 0.06
CA LEU A 82 0.95 18.22 0.71
C LEU A 82 0.78 17.72 2.16
N SER A 83 1.23 16.50 2.44
CA SER A 83 1.27 15.95 3.80
C SER A 83 2.29 14.81 3.91
N CYS A 84 2.59 14.38 5.13
CA CYS A 84 3.39 13.18 5.40
C CYS A 84 2.60 11.87 5.24
N LEU A 85 1.31 11.94 4.87
CA LEU A 85 0.44 10.79 4.72
C LEU A 85 0.38 10.35 3.24
N PRO A 86 0.27 9.05 2.95
CA PRO A 86 0.02 8.56 1.60
C PRO A 86 -1.25 9.16 0.98
N VAL A 87 -1.25 9.36 -0.34
CA VAL A 87 -2.38 9.95 -1.09
C VAL A 87 -3.74 9.30 -0.78
N HIS A 88 -3.80 7.98 -0.63
CA HIS A 88 -5.06 7.28 -0.35
C HIS A 88 -5.63 7.62 1.05
N MET A 89 -4.77 7.81 2.06
CA MET A 89 -5.22 8.24 3.39
C MET A 89 -5.75 9.67 3.36
N GLN A 90 -5.11 10.56 2.59
CA GLN A 90 -5.60 11.93 2.41
C GLN A 90 -6.98 11.95 1.76
N VAL A 91 -7.21 11.15 0.71
CA VAL A 91 -8.51 11.03 0.04
C VAL A 91 -9.58 10.48 0.99
N LEU A 92 -9.27 9.44 1.77
CA LEU A 92 -10.20 8.89 2.76
C LEU A 92 -10.59 9.92 3.82
N MET A 93 -9.64 10.71 4.33
CA MET A 93 -9.93 11.80 5.28
C MET A 93 -10.82 12.87 4.65
N GLN A 94 -10.55 13.27 3.41
CA GLN A 94 -11.37 14.24 2.69
C GLN A 94 -12.81 13.74 2.52
N LEU A 95 -12.99 12.49 2.09
CA LEU A 95 -14.32 11.86 1.96
C LEU A 95 -15.06 11.81 3.29
N TYR A 96 -14.37 11.45 4.37
CA TYR A 96 -14.94 11.45 5.73
C TYR A 96 -15.42 12.85 6.12
N HIS A 97 -14.57 13.87 5.98
CA HIS A 97 -14.94 15.24 6.32
C HIS A 97 -16.11 15.76 5.48
N MET A 98 -16.11 15.50 4.17
CA MET A 98 -17.23 15.86 3.29
C MET A 98 -18.53 15.18 3.73
N THR A 99 -18.47 13.89 4.07
CA THR A 99 -19.66 13.15 4.54
C THR A 99 -20.16 13.69 5.87
N SER A 100 -19.26 14.00 6.82
CA SER A 100 -19.63 14.56 8.12
C SER A 100 -20.20 15.98 8.05
N ALA A 101 -19.84 16.75 7.02
CA ALA A 101 -20.36 18.10 6.81
C ALA A 101 -21.78 18.09 6.20
N LEU A 102 -22.22 16.95 5.66
CA LEU A 102 -23.53 16.75 5.03
C LEU A 102 -24.57 16.17 6.01
N THR A 103 -24.16 15.74 7.19
CA THR A 103 -25.01 15.22 8.28
C THR A 103 -25.18 16.26 9.38
#